data_AF-A0A967SM01-F1
#
_entry.id   AF-A0A967SM01-F1
#
_cell.length_a   1.000
_cell.length_b   1.000
_cell.length_c   1.000
_cell.angle_alpha   90.00
_cell.angle_beta   90.00
_cell.angle_gamma   90.00
#
_symmetry.space_group_name_H-M   'P 1'
#
loop_
_entity.id
_entity.type
_entity.pdbx_description
1 polymer ?
#
loop_
_entity_poly.entity_id
_entity_poly.type
_entity_poly.pdbx_seq_one_letter_code
_entity_poly.pdbx_strand_id
1 'polypeptide(L)'
;ACQTAPAAAPYFYEEENWVDDMELAAAELHALTGDPAYLEHALDYARREPVTPWMGRDTARHYQWFPWHNPGHHEAWRVADDAAARDRLAGYYRRGLAAVVARADNGFLMGVPFIWCSNNLVASFATQALLYRAMTGDSTFAAHEAAALDWLLGTNPWGTSMVIGLPADGVWPRDPHSIVARERGVESQFGGLVDGPVYRSIYENLLYVSLREEDELAAFNTGRVVYHDDWGDYSTNEPIMDGTANLVYVLASRAP
;
A
#
# COMPACT_ATOMS: atom_id res chain seq x y z
N ALA A 1 -3.50 -9.76 20.90
CA ALA A 1 -2.52 -9.83 19.82
C ALA A 1 -3.18 -10.59 18.68
N CYS A 2 -3.39 -9.93 17.54
CA CYS A 2 -3.50 -10.66 16.27
C CYS A 2 -2.10 -11.21 16.00
N GLN A 3 -1.96 -12.52 15.84
CA GLN A 3 -0.66 -13.08 15.50
C GLN A 3 -0.87 -14.21 14.51
N THR A 4 -0.27 -14.05 13.34
CA THR A 4 0.06 -15.15 12.46
C THR A 4 0.88 -16.18 13.23
N ALA A 5 0.68 -17.47 12.94
CA ALA A 5 1.53 -18.53 13.48
C ALA A 5 2.76 -18.72 12.57
N PRO A 6 3.95 -18.19 12.93
CA PRO A 6 5.09 -18.11 12.00
C PRO A 6 5.84 -19.44 11.81
N ALA A 7 5.52 -20.45 12.62
CA ALA A 7 6.31 -21.69 12.72
C ALA A 7 7.82 -21.40 12.86
N ALA A 8 8.62 -21.73 11.84
CA ALA A 8 10.07 -21.52 11.82
C ALA A 8 10.50 -20.32 10.96
N ALA A 9 9.57 -19.58 10.38
CA ALA A 9 9.88 -18.44 9.53
C ALA A 9 10.43 -17.27 10.38
N PRO A 10 11.56 -16.65 9.98
CA PRO A 10 12.10 -15.49 10.69
C PRO A 10 11.26 -14.22 10.48
N TYR A 11 10.50 -14.17 9.39
CA TYR A 11 9.57 -13.09 9.03
C TYR A 11 8.15 -13.65 8.89
N PHE A 12 7.18 -12.87 9.36
CA PHE A 12 5.76 -13.20 9.32
C PHE A 12 4.93 -11.91 9.33
N TYR A 13 3.61 -12.02 9.18
CA TYR A 13 2.75 -10.84 9.26
C TYR A 13 2.55 -10.43 10.73
N GLU A 14 3.04 -9.24 11.09
CA GLU A 14 3.06 -8.74 12.46
C GLU A 14 1.92 -7.76 12.78
N GLU A 15 0.78 -7.93 12.13
CA GLU A 15 -0.41 -7.11 12.31
C GLU A 15 -0.73 -6.90 13.80
N GLU A 16 -0.69 -5.63 14.23
CA GLU A 16 -0.64 -5.29 15.64
C GLU A 16 -2.03 -5.25 16.30
N ASN A 17 -3.06 -4.98 15.51
CA ASN A 17 -4.43 -4.84 15.98
C ASN A 17 -5.45 -5.36 14.94
N TRP A 18 -6.74 -5.23 15.20
CA TRP A 18 -7.85 -5.77 14.38
C TRP A 18 -8.98 -4.76 14.17
N VAL A 19 -8.72 -3.50 14.52
CA VAL A 19 -9.77 -2.50 14.69
C VAL A 19 -10.41 -2.17 13.34
N ASP A 20 -9.60 -1.98 12.30
CA ASP A 20 -10.06 -1.75 10.95
C ASP A 20 -10.77 -2.96 10.35
N ASP A 21 -10.32 -4.20 10.63
CA ASP A 21 -11.02 -5.43 10.22
C ASP A 21 -12.45 -5.46 10.76
N MET A 22 -12.59 -5.15 12.05
CA MET A 22 -13.89 -5.18 12.73
C MET A 22 -14.76 -3.99 12.33
N GLU A 23 -14.17 -2.85 11.97
CA GLU A 23 -14.88 -1.74 11.36
C GLU A 23 -15.48 -2.15 10.01
N LEU A 24 -14.67 -2.71 9.12
CA LEU A 24 -15.11 -3.19 7.81
C LEU A 24 -16.19 -4.25 7.94
N ALA A 25 -15.95 -5.28 8.77
CA ALA A 25 -16.91 -6.36 8.99
C ALA A 25 -18.25 -5.83 9.50
N ALA A 26 -18.24 -4.88 10.45
CA ALA A 26 -19.45 -4.28 10.97
C ALA A 26 -20.18 -3.43 9.93
N ALA A 27 -19.47 -2.61 9.14
CA ALA A 27 -20.07 -1.83 8.07
C ALA A 27 -20.75 -2.72 7.01
N GLU A 28 -20.09 -3.79 6.58
CA GLU A 28 -20.63 -4.74 5.61
C GLU A 28 -21.81 -5.55 6.16
N LEU A 29 -21.73 -5.99 7.43
CA LEU A 29 -22.86 -6.66 8.09
C LEU A 29 -24.07 -5.74 8.22
N HIS A 30 -23.87 -4.45 8.52
CA HIS A 30 -24.96 -3.48 8.51
C HIS A 30 -25.56 -3.33 7.11
N ALA A 31 -24.72 -3.18 6.08
CA ALA A 31 -25.16 -3.09 4.68
C ALA A 31 -26.02 -4.29 4.25
N LEU A 32 -25.66 -5.49 4.70
CA LEU A 32 -26.34 -6.74 4.35
C LEU A 32 -27.65 -6.95 5.12
N THR A 33 -27.69 -6.60 6.40
CA THR A 33 -28.76 -7.00 7.32
C THR A 33 -29.72 -5.86 7.68
N GLY A 34 -29.27 -4.61 7.58
CA GLY A 34 -29.97 -3.44 8.10
C GLY A 34 -30.03 -3.36 9.64
N ASP A 35 -29.34 -4.24 10.37
CA ASP A 35 -29.32 -4.20 11.85
C ASP A 35 -28.50 -3.00 12.34
N PRO A 36 -29.12 -2.02 13.04
CA PRO A 36 -28.44 -0.80 13.47
C PRO A 36 -27.29 -1.05 14.46
N ALA A 37 -27.28 -2.18 15.18
CA ALA A 37 -26.19 -2.50 16.10
C ALA A 37 -24.83 -2.62 15.38
N TYR A 38 -24.83 -3.11 14.13
CA TYR A 38 -23.60 -3.19 13.35
C TYR A 38 -23.09 -1.83 12.91
N LEU A 39 -23.97 -0.86 12.60
CA LEU A 39 -23.54 0.51 12.32
C LEU A 39 -22.91 1.15 13.55
N GLU A 40 -23.51 0.96 14.72
CA GLU A 40 -22.95 1.46 15.99
C GLU A 40 -21.55 0.87 16.25
N HIS A 41 -21.36 -0.42 16.00
CA HIS A 41 -20.05 -1.06 16.09
C HIS A 41 -19.05 -0.49 15.09
N ALA A 42 -19.42 -0.32 13.82
CA ALA A 42 -18.54 0.26 12.80
C ALA A 42 -18.05 1.66 13.22
N LEU A 43 -18.96 2.52 13.70
CA LEU A 43 -18.62 3.86 14.17
C LEU A 43 -17.81 3.87 15.48
N ASP A 44 -17.90 2.83 16.31
CA ASP A 44 -17.02 2.66 17.47
C ASP A 44 -15.60 2.26 17.07
N TYR A 45 -15.46 1.27 16.19
CA TYR A 45 -14.16 0.86 15.67
C TYR A 45 -13.46 1.98 14.89
N ALA A 46 -14.19 2.73 14.07
CA ALA A 46 -13.68 3.92 13.40
C ALA A 46 -13.06 4.94 14.37
N ARG A 47 -13.65 5.12 15.55
CA ARG A 47 -13.13 6.04 16.59
C ARG A 47 -11.89 5.50 17.30
N ARG A 48 -11.65 4.19 17.26
CA ARG A 48 -10.50 3.54 17.90
C ARG A 48 -9.24 3.59 17.04
N GLU A 49 -9.38 3.53 15.72
CA GLU A 49 -8.29 3.80 14.78
C GLU A 49 -8.66 4.90 13.78
N PRO A 50 -8.59 6.18 14.18
CA PRO A 50 -9.01 7.28 13.32
C PRO A 50 -8.06 7.61 12.17
N VAL A 51 -6.85 7.05 12.16
CA VAL A 51 -5.84 7.19 11.10
C VAL A 51 -5.00 5.93 11.14
N THR A 52 -4.84 5.26 10.00
CA THR A 52 -3.97 4.08 9.90
C THR A 52 -2.55 4.44 10.38
N PRO A 53 -1.97 3.72 11.36
CA PRO A 53 -0.84 4.20 12.14
C PRO A 53 0.43 4.58 11.36
N TRP A 54 0.64 4.01 10.17
CA TRP A 54 1.82 4.29 9.35
C TRP A 54 1.80 5.70 8.73
N MET A 55 0.62 6.29 8.53
CA MET A 55 0.46 7.54 7.79
C MET A 55 1.12 8.70 8.55
N GLY A 56 2.32 9.09 8.10
CA GLY A 56 3.16 10.11 8.73
C GLY A 56 4.35 9.58 9.53
N ARG A 57 4.57 8.26 9.59
CA ARG A 57 5.70 7.61 10.28
C ARG A 57 6.83 7.23 9.34
N ASP A 58 8.01 7.01 9.91
CA ASP A 58 9.23 6.63 9.19
C ASP A 58 9.48 5.11 9.15
N THR A 59 8.94 4.36 10.11
CA THR A 59 9.28 2.94 10.33
C THR A 59 8.05 2.12 10.70
N ALA A 60 8.03 0.86 10.30
CA ALA A 60 7.09 -0.16 10.77
C ALA A 60 7.80 -1.53 10.84
N ARG A 61 7.22 -2.46 11.60
CA ARG A 61 7.53 -3.89 11.45
C ARG A 61 6.81 -4.48 10.24
N HIS A 62 7.18 -5.69 9.83
CA HIS A 62 6.64 -6.32 8.62
C HIS A 62 5.13 -6.55 8.77
N TYR A 63 4.31 -5.95 7.89
CA TYR A 63 2.84 -5.98 7.96
C TYR A 63 2.23 -5.48 9.29
N GLN A 64 2.95 -4.67 10.07
CA GLN A 64 2.48 -4.22 11.40
C GLN A 64 1.11 -3.55 11.37
N TRP A 65 0.80 -2.84 10.29
CA TRP A 65 -0.40 -2.02 10.12
C TRP A 65 -1.10 -2.31 8.79
N PHE A 66 -1.03 -3.57 8.35
CA PHE A 66 -1.93 -4.08 7.31
C PHE A 66 -3.40 -3.83 7.71
N PRO A 67 -4.33 -3.54 6.77
CA PRO A 67 -4.25 -3.52 5.30
C PRO A 67 -3.75 -2.21 4.64
N TRP A 68 -2.92 -1.42 5.32
CA TRP A 68 -2.25 -0.19 4.81
C TRP A 68 -3.15 0.98 4.38
N HIS A 69 -4.46 0.78 4.26
CA HIS A 69 -5.49 1.81 4.40
C HIS A 69 -6.67 1.16 5.10
N ASN A 70 -7.48 1.93 5.82
CA ASN A 70 -8.67 1.39 6.47
C ASN A 70 -9.88 1.50 5.51
N PRO A 71 -10.30 0.43 4.81
CA PRO A 71 -11.49 0.47 3.94
C PRO A 71 -12.79 0.62 4.74
N GLY A 72 -12.79 0.23 6.02
CA GLY A 72 -13.93 0.36 6.92
C GLY A 72 -14.44 1.79 7.03
N HIS A 73 -13.56 2.80 6.97
CA HIS A 73 -13.98 4.20 7.00
C HIS A 73 -14.90 4.56 5.82
N HIS A 74 -14.59 4.09 4.61
CA HIS A 74 -15.41 4.32 3.43
C HIS A 74 -16.73 3.54 3.49
N GLU A 75 -16.67 2.27 3.88
CA GLU A 75 -17.87 1.43 3.95
C GLU A 75 -18.82 1.91 5.05
N ALA A 76 -18.32 2.27 6.22
CA ALA A 76 -19.10 2.89 7.28
C ALA A 76 -19.69 4.24 6.83
N TRP A 77 -18.96 5.02 6.03
CA TRP A 77 -19.45 6.30 5.50
C TRP A 77 -20.62 6.08 4.53
N ARG A 78 -20.52 5.07 3.67
CA ARG A 78 -21.54 4.73 2.68
C ARG A 78 -22.88 4.38 3.33
N VAL A 79 -22.83 3.66 4.45
CA VAL A 79 -24.03 3.16 5.16
C VAL A 79 -24.47 4.03 6.32
N ALA A 80 -23.69 5.03 6.74
CA ALA A 80 -24.09 5.94 7.80
C ALA A 80 -25.30 6.80 7.40
N ASP A 81 -26.26 6.93 8.32
CA ASP A 81 -27.51 7.68 8.12
C ASP A 81 -27.39 9.19 8.41
N ASP A 82 -26.38 9.61 9.18
CA ASP A 82 -26.22 11.01 9.60
C ASP A 82 -24.97 11.68 8.99
N ALA A 83 -25.13 12.95 8.64
CA ALA A 83 -24.07 13.74 8.01
C ALA A 83 -22.86 13.93 8.92
N ALA A 84 -23.03 13.98 10.25
CA ALA A 84 -21.92 14.19 11.17
C ALA A 84 -21.02 12.93 11.26
N ALA A 85 -21.58 11.73 11.18
CA ALA A 85 -20.81 10.49 11.06
C ALA A 85 -20.03 10.45 9.75
N ARG A 86 -20.68 10.78 8.63
CA ARG A 86 -20.03 10.87 7.32
C ARG A 86 -18.87 11.87 7.33
N ASP A 87 -19.08 13.07 7.87
CA ASP A 87 -18.04 14.09 7.98
C ASP A 87 -16.86 13.65 8.86
N ARG A 88 -17.12 12.92 9.96
CA ARG A 88 -16.07 12.36 10.81
C ARG A 88 -15.20 11.35 10.07
N LEU A 89 -15.82 10.38 9.39
CA LEU A 89 -15.14 9.31 8.64
C LEU A 89 -14.31 9.88 7.48
N ALA A 90 -14.87 10.82 6.72
CA ALA A 90 -14.12 11.53 5.69
C ALA A 90 -12.95 12.34 6.29
N GLY A 91 -13.17 12.96 7.46
CA GLY A 91 -12.14 13.67 8.22
C GLY A 91 -10.98 12.78 8.65
N TYR A 92 -11.21 11.48 8.88
CA TYR A 92 -10.18 10.51 9.24
C TYR A 92 -9.23 10.27 8.06
N TYR A 93 -9.78 10.01 6.88
CA TYR A 93 -8.98 9.95 5.65
C TYR A 93 -8.21 11.24 5.39
N ARG A 94 -8.85 12.42 5.52
CA ARG A 94 -8.18 13.71 5.33
C ARG A 94 -6.94 13.85 6.22
N ARG A 95 -7.02 13.47 7.50
CA ARG A 95 -5.88 13.57 8.43
C ARG A 95 -4.73 12.65 8.02
N GLY A 96 -5.03 11.40 7.66
CA GLY A 96 -4.01 10.45 7.20
C GLY A 96 -3.32 10.94 5.92
N LEU A 97 -4.11 11.32 4.91
CA LEU A 97 -3.59 11.85 3.65
C LEU A 97 -2.72 13.09 3.86
N ALA A 98 -3.17 14.04 4.68
CA ALA A 98 -2.40 15.23 5.01
C ALA A 98 -1.08 14.91 5.72
N ALA A 99 -1.04 13.89 6.58
CA ALA A 99 0.18 13.47 7.28
C ALA A 99 1.23 12.89 6.31
N VAL A 100 0.80 12.14 5.30
CA VAL A 100 1.70 11.64 4.23
C VAL A 100 2.16 12.80 3.35
N VAL A 101 1.25 13.66 2.90
CA VAL A 101 1.56 14.82 2.05
C VAL A 101 2.52 15.80 2.73
N ALA A 102 2.42 16.00 4.04
CA ALA A 102 3.35 16.85 4.79
C ALA A 102 4.82 16.38 4.70
N ARG A 103 5.06 15.15 4.26
CA ARG A 103 6.39 14.55 4.11
C ARG A 103 6.84 14.45 2.64
N ALA A 104 5.99 14.84 1.70
CA ALA A 104 6.21 14.73 0.25
C ALA A 104 7.10 15.85 -0.33
N ASP A 105 8.15 16.26 0.39
CA ASP A 105 9.06 17.33 -0.02
C ASP A 105 10.17 16.80 -0.96
N ASN A 106 9.77 16.30 -2.12
CA ASN A 106 10.68 15.84 -3.18
C ASN A 106 10.03 15.96 -4.57
N GLY A 107 10.85 15.83 -5.61
CA GLY A 107 10.40 15.98 -7.00
C GLY A 107 9.37 14.95 -7.49
N PHE A 108 9.13 13.87 -6.73
CA PHE A 108 8.15 12.84 -7.03
C PHE A 108 6.88 12.96 -6.18
N LEU A 109 6.78 13.98 -5.30
CA LEU A 109 5.67 14.15 -4.35
C LEU A 109 5.42 12.91 -3.46
N MET A 110 6.48 12.16 -3.15
CA MET A 110 6.36 10.92 -2.36
C MET A 110 6.56 11.17 -0.87
N GLY A 111 5.50 10.98 -0.09
CA GLY A 111 5.53 11.05 1.38
C GLY A 111 5.47 9.71 2.11
N VAL A 112 5.27 8.61 1.36
CA VAL A 112 5.19 7.24 1.86
C VAL A 112 6.56 6.80 2.41
N PRO A 113 6.61 6.13 3.57
CA PRO A 113 7.87 5.56 4.05
C PRO A 113 8.28 4.36 3.19
N PHE A 114 9.54 4.32 2.80
CA PHE A 114 10.12 3.20 2.04
C PHE A 114 10.50 2.04 2.96
N ILE A 115 9.49 1.40 3.55
CA ILE A 115 9.63 0.14 4.30
C ILE A 115 9.35 -1.07 3.40
N TRP A 116 9.54 -2.30 3.89
CA TRP A 116 9.17 -3.49 3.13
C TRP A 116 7.68 -3.43 2.75
N CYS A 117 7.37 -3.71 1.48
CA CYS A 117 6.07 -3.55 0.82
C CYS A 117 5.69 -2.08 0.53
N SER A 118 6.66 -1.17 0.38
CA SER A 118 6.40 0.27 0.20
C SER A 118 5.45 0.58 -0.95
N ASN A 119 5.50 -0.15 -2.07
CA ASN A 119 4.56 0.07 -3.17
C ASN A 119 3.11 -0.24 -2.81
N ASN A 120 2.87 -1.15 -1.85
CA ASN A 120 1.52 -1.37 -1.32
C ASN A 120 1.02 -0.15 -0.54
N LEU A 121 1.90 0.51 0.22
CA LEU A 121 1.58 1.78 0.88
C LEU A 121 1.31 2.88 -0.15
N VAL A 122 2.06 2.91 -1.27
CA VAL A 122 1.80 3.85 -2.38
C VAL A 122 0.43 3.61 -3.01
N ALA A 123 0.10 2.36 -3.33
CA ALA A 123 -1.23 1.98 -3.84
C ALA A 123 -2.34 2.34 -2.83
N SER A 124 -2.13 2.06 -1.55
CA SER A 124 -3.07 2.37 -0.47
C SER A 124 -3.30 3.86 -0.27
N PHE A 125 -2.24 4.67 -0.37
CA PHE A 125 -2.36 6.12 -0.37
C PHE A 125 -3.22 6.61 -1.55
N ALA A 126 -2.97 6.09 -2.76
CA ALA A 126 -3.74 6.44 -3.95
C ALA A 126 -5.22 6.03 -3.80
N THR A 127 -5.50 4.83 -3.32
CA THR A 127 -6.85 4.34 -3.02
C THR A 127 -7.56 5.22 -2.00
N GLN A 128 -6.90 5.54 -0.88
CA GLN A 128 -7.50 6.38 0.16
C GLN A 128 -7.77 7.82 -0.34
N ALA A 129 -6.90 8.38 -1.17
CA ALA A 129 -7.11 9.69 -1.79
C ALA A 129 -8.29 9.67 -2.78
N LEU A 130 -8.41 8.61 -3.58
CA LEU A 130 -9.54 8.39 -4.48
C LEU A 130 -10.85 8.30 -3.70
N LEU A 131 -10.90 7.48 -2.66
CA LEU A 131 -12.08 7.32 -1.81
C LEU A 131 -12.44 8.62 -1.10
N TYR A 132 -11.46 9.34 -0.54
CA TYR A 132 -11.69 10.65 0.08
C TYR A 132 -12.34 11.64 -0.89
N ARG A 133 -11.83 11.73 -2.13
CA ARG A 133 -12.43 12.57 -3.16
C ARG A 133 -13.85 12.11 -3.50
N ALA A 134 -14.11 10.82 -3.58
CA ALA A 134 -15.45 10.29 -3.85
C ALA A 134 -16.44 10.61 -2.72
N MET A 135 -15.99 10.51 -1.46
CA MET A 135 -16.80 10.80 -0.27
C MET A 135 -17.16 12.28 -0.12
N THR A 136 -16.30 13.19 -0.60
CA THR A 136 -16.37 14.62 -0.24
C THR A 136 -16.48 15.57 -1.42
N GLY A 137 -16.09 15.15 -2.62
CA GLY A 137 -15.86 16.03 -3.77
C GLY A 137 -14.58 16.88 -3.65
N ASP A 138 -13.81 16.75 -2.58
CA ASP A 138 -12.59 17.53 -2.34
C ASP A 138 -11.40 16.95 -3.13
N SER A 139 -10.81 17.78 -3.98
CA SER A 139 -9.66 17.42 -4.83
C SER A 139 -8.30 17.83 -4.27
N THR A 140 -8.21 18.24 -2.99
CA THR A 140 -6.97 18.71 -2.34
C THR A 140 -5.78 17.76 -2.54
N PHE A 141 -6.02 16.45 -2.56
CA PHE A 141 -4.96 15.44 -2.68
C PHE A 141 -4.75 14.91 -4.11
N ALA A 142 -5.46 15.42 -5.11
CA ALA A 142 -5.46 14.85 -6.46
C ALA A 142 -4.07 14.80 -7.13
N ALA A 143 -3.23 15.82 -6.91
CA ALA A 143 -1.87 15.82 -7.45
C ALA A 143 -0.98 14.73 -6.84
N HIS A 144 -1.10 14.47 -5.53
CA HIS A 144 -0.34 13.42 -4.85
C HIS A 144 -0.87 12.03 -5.20
N GLU A 145 -2.18 11.90 -5.37
CA GLU A 145 -2.80 10.66 -5.85
C GLU A 145 -2.33 10.30 -7.26
N ALA A 146 -2.23 11.28 -8.16
CA ALA A 146 -1.65 11.07 -9.49
C ALA A 146 -0.17 10.68 -9.39
N ALA A 147 0.62 11.42 -8.61
CA ALA A 147 2.04 11.13 -8.41
C ALA A 147 2.30 9.73 -7.82
N ALA A 148 1.43 9.23 -6.94
CA ALA A 148 1.52 7.87 -6.42
C ALA A 148 1.33 6.82 -7.51
N LEU A 149 0.39 7.01 -8.45
CA LEU A 149 0.21 6.10 -9.59
C LEU A 149 1.34 6.24 -10.60
N ASP A 150 1.77 7.47 -10.89
CA ASP A 150 2.89 7.76 -11.78
C ASP A 150 4.18 7.10 -11.24
N TRP A 151 4.40 7.11 -9.92
CA TRP A 151 5.49 6.41 -9.25
C TRP A 151 5.46 4.90 -9.54
N LEU A 152 4.30 4.27 -9.35
CA LEU A 152 4.11 2.84 -9.61
C LEU A 152 4.30 2.47 -11.09
N LEU A 153 4.15 3.43 -11.99
CA LEU A 153 4.28 3.24 -13.45
C LEU A 153 5.59 3.79 -14.04
N GLY A 154 6.56 4.17 -13.19
CA GLY A 154 7.93 4.50 -13.61
C GLY A 154 8.39 5.93 -13.41
N THR A 155 7.56 6.82 -12.87
CA THR A 155 7.97 8.18 -12.46
C THR A 155 8.62 8.14 -11.08
N ASN A 156 9.79 7.51 -11.04
CA ASN A 156 10.60 7.30 -9.84
C ASN A 156 12.09 7.38 -10.21
N PRO A 157 13.03 7.38 -9.24
CA PRO A 157 14.46 7.57 -9.50
C PRO A 157 15.09 6.59 -10.50
N TRP A 158 14.50 5.40 -10.67
CA TRP A 158 15.02 4.34 -11.53
C TRP A 158 14.43 4.37 -12.94
N GLY A 159 13.34 5.13 -13.18
CA GLY A 159 12.63 5.09 -14.45
C GLY A 159 11.95 3.75 -14.72
N THR A 160 11.70 2.96 -13.67
CA THR A 160 11.23 1.57 -13.75
C THR A 160 9.82 1.48 -13.21
N SER A 161 8.89 0.95 -14.00
CA SER A 161 7.58 0.57 -13.51
C SER A 161 7.71 -0.50 -12.43
N MET A 162 6.85 -0.43 -11.43
CA MET A 162 6.77 -1.40 -10.35
C MET A 162 5.82 -2.57 -10.67
N VAL A 163 5.25 -2.57 -11.87
CA VAL A 163 4.29 -3.59 -12.31
C VAL A 163 4.91 -4.44 -13.41
N ILE A 164 4.97 -5.74 -13.18
CA ILE A 164 5.58 -6.69 -14.12
C ILE A 164 4.80 -6.69 -15.44
N GLY A 165 5.49 -6.40 -16.54
CA GLY A 165 4.92 -6.37 -17.88
C GLY A 165 4.17 -5.09 -18.26
N LEU A 166 4.11 -4.07 -17.40
CA LEU A 166 3.38 -2.82 -17.70
C LEU A 166 4.26 -1.58 -17.46
N PRO A 167 4.25 -0.56 -18.35
CA PRO A 167 3.72 -0.64 -19.71
C PRO A 167 4.56 -1.61 -20.56
N ALA A 168 3.94 -2.19 -21.59
CA ALA A 168 4.55 -3.27 -22.38
C ALA A 168 5.87 -2.86 -23.07
N ASP A 169 6.00 -1.60 -23.44
CA ASP A 169 7.17 -0.98 -24.08
C ASP A 169 8.09 -0.21 -23.10
N GLY A 170 7.81 -0.26 -21.79
CA GLY A 170 8.60 0.39 -20.75
C GLY A 170 9.64 -0.51 -20.08
N VAL A 171 10.29 0.05 -19.06
CA VAL A 171 11.16 -0.68 -18.12
C VAL A 171 10.32 -1.18 -16.96
N TRP A 172 10.41 -2.47 -16.63
CA TRP A 172 9.64 -3.15 -15.60
C TRP A 172 10.42 -4.38 -15.12
N PRO A 173 10.07 -4.98 -13.95
CA PRO A 173 10.91 -5.97 -13.28
C PRO A 173 11.04 -7.29 -14.06
N ARG A 174 12.27 -7.67 -14.41
CA ARG A 174 12.60 -8.85 -15.22
C ARG A 174 12.99 -10.07 -14.39
N ASP A 175 13.45 -9.87 -13.16
CA ASP A 175 13.91 -10.95 -12.28
C ASP A 175 13.25 -10.89 -10.90
N PRO A 176 11.90 -10.98 -10.83
CA PRO A 176 11.18 -10.90 -9.56
C PRO A 176 11.47 -12.10 -8.66
N HIS A 177 11.48 -11.91 -7.34
CA HIS A 177 11.61 -12.97 -6.34
C HIS A 177 10.34 -13.86 -6.31
N SER A 178 10.16 -14.74 -7.30
CA SER A 178 8.98 -15.62 -7.44
C SER A 178 9.31 -16.97 -8.08
N ILE A 179 9.15 -18.07 -7.34
CA ILE A 179 9.59 -19.39 -7.85
C ILE A 179 8.86 -19.77 -9.13
N VAL A 180 7.65 -19.26 -9.27
CA VAL A 180 6.81 -19.39 -10.46
C VAL A 180 7.43 -18.65 -11.63
N ALA A 181 7.87 -17.39 -11.45
CA ALA A 181 8.56 -16.64 -12.51
C ALA A 181 9.83 -17.37 -12.98
N ARG A 182 10.62 -17.88 -12.04
CA ARG A 182 11.88 -18.58 -12.36
C ARG A 182 11.65 -19.90 -13.10
N GLU A 183 10.63 -20.66 -12.74
CA GLU A 183 10.35 -21.97 -13.36
C GLU A 183 9.47 -21.89 -14.61
N ARG A 184 8.68 -20.82 -14.77
CA ARG A 184 7.65 -20.70 -15.82
C ARG A 184 7.81 -19.48 -16.73
N GLY A 185 8.81 -18.63 -16.48
CA GLY A 185 9.00 -17.35 -17.16
C GLY A 185 8.32 -16.19 -16.42
N VAL A 186 8.90 -15.00 -16.54
CA VAL A 186 8.41 -13.76 -15.90
C VAL A 186 7.00 -13.40 -16.37
N GLU A 187 6.61 -13.85 -17.56
CA GLU A 187 5.27 -13.68 -18.15
C GLU A 187 4.17 -14.31 -17.29
N SER A 188 4.51 -15.31 -16.47
CA SER A 188 3.57 -15.91 -15.51
C SER A 188 3.12 -14.94 -14.41
N GLN A 189 3.84 -13.82 -14.22
CA GLN A 189 3.59 -12.81 -13.20
C GLN A 189 3.12 -11.47 -13.77
N PHE A 190 2.72 -11.40 -15.05
CA PHE A 190 2.23 -10.15 -15.64
C PHE A 190 1.08 -9.52 -14.86
N GLY A 191 1.19 -8.21 -14.64
CA GLY A 191 0.28 -7.42 -13.82
C GLY A 191 0.60 -7.44 -12.32
N GLY A 192 1.54 -8.28 -11.87
CA GLY A 192 1.98 -8.32 -10.48
C GLY A 192 2.71 -7.04 -10.09
N LEU A 193 2.26 -6.41 -9.00
CA LEU A 193 2.97 -5.31 -8.34
C LEU A 193 4.09 -5.89 -7.48
N VAL A 194 5.33 -5.42 -7.64
CA VAL A 194 6.44 -5.80 -6.75
C VAL A 194 6.45 -4.97 -5.47
N ASP A 195 7.03 -5.52 -4.41
CA ASP A 195 7.17 -4.93 -3.07
C ASP A 195 7.60 -3.46 -3.07
N GLY A 196 8.57 -3.15 -3.91
CA GLY A 196 9.06 -1.80 -4.14
C GLY A 196 10.24 -1.39 -3.26
N PRO A 197 10.71 -0.15 -3.46
CA PRO A 197 11.93 0.31 -2.83
C PRO A 197 11.87 0.31 -1.30
N VAL A 198 12.99 -0.02 -0.67
CA VAL A 198 13.15 0.04 0.78
C VAL A 198 14.26 1.02 1.15
N TYR A 199 14.27 1.49 2.40
CA TYR A 199 15.45 2.14 2.95
C TYR A 199 16.63 1.16 2.88
N ARG A 200 17.80 1.65 2.47
CA ARG A 200 19.05 0.87 2.42
C ARG A 200 19.32 0.11 3.71
N SER A 201 19.07 0.76 4.85
CA SER A 201 19.24 0.15 6.17
C SER A 201 18.34 -1.06 6.40
N ILE A 202 17.17 -1.14 5.74
CA ILE A 202 16.32 -2.33 5.80
C ILE A 202 16.97 -3.45 4.98
N TYR A 203 17.25 -3.20 3.70
CA TYR A 203 17.90 -4.15 2.80
C TYR A 203 19.17 -4.77 3.42
N GLU A 204 20.06 -3.94 3.98
CA GLU A 204 21.33 -4.37 4.57
C GLU A 204 21.21 -5.19 5.87
N ASN A 205 20.03 -5.21 6.50
CA ASN A 205 19.79 -5.92 7.77
C ASN A 205 18.79 -7.08 7.65
N LEU A 206 18.26 -7.35 6.46
CA LEU A 206 17.39 -8.50 6.21
C LEU A 206 18.19 -9.80 6.06
N LEU A 207 17.65 -10.89 6.57
CA LEU A 207 18.27 -12.21 6.54
C LEU A 207 18.10 -12.83 5.16
N TYR A 208 19.16 -13.45 4.64
CA TYR A 208 19.13 -14.20 3.38
C TYR A 208 18.88 -13.37 2.11
N VAL A 209 18.84 -12.04 2.21
CA VAL A 209 18.84 -11.13 1.07
C VAL A 209 20.28 -10.97 0.54
N SER A 210 20.45 -11.15 -0.76
CA SER A 210 21.70 -10.83 -1.46
C SER A 210 21.46 -10.88 -2.96
N LEU A 211 21.94 -9.88 -3.70
CA LEU A 211 21.92 -9.89 -5.17
C LEU A 211 22.58 -11.16 -5.73
N ARG A 212 21.98 -11.73 -6.76
CA ARG A 212 22.50 -12.90 -7.49
C ARG A 212 23.29 -12.49 -8.71
N GLU A 213 22.96 -11.35 -9.29
CA GLU A 213 23.63 -10.75 -10.44
C GLU A 213 24.22 -9.37 -10.08
N GLU A 214 24.82 -8.69 -11.06
CA GLU A 214 25.31 -7.32 -10.89
C GLU A 214 24.12 -6.33 -10.78
N ASP A 215 24.24 -5.33 -9.90
CA ASP A 215 23.19 -4.31 -9.73
C ASP A 215 23.12 -3.39 -10.96
N GLU A 216 22.17 -3.68 -11.85
CA GLU A 216 21.88 -2.89 -13.05
C GLU A 216 21.49 -1.42 -12.72
N LEU A 217 21.00 -1.19 -11.50
CA LEU A 217 20.50 0.07 -11.00
C LEU A 217 21.47 0.78 -10.05
N ALA A 218 22.72 0.29 -9.94
CA ALA A 218 23.73 0.80 -9.00
C ALA A 218 23.94 2.33 -9.08
N ALA A 219 23.87 2.91 -10.27
CA ALA A 219 24.01 4.35 -10.48
C ALA A 219 22.89 5.17 -9.80
N PHE A 220 21.71 4.58 -9.62
CA PHE A 220 20.54 5.18 -9.00
C PHE A 220 20.38 4.74 -7.54
N ASN A 221 20.90 3.57 -7.16
CA ASN A 221 21.02 3.07 -5.79
C ASN A 221 22.17 3.72 -5.03
N THR A 222 22.28 5.05 -5.05
CA THR A 222 23.31 5.83 -4.33
C THR A 222 22.78 6.52 -3.07
N GLY A 223 21.46 6.57 -2.91
CA GLY A 223 20.78 7.25 -1.82
C GLY A 223 20.46 6.37 -0.61
N ARG A 224 19.52 6.88 0.19
CA ARG A 224 18.96 6.20 1.38
C ARG A 224 17.92 5.14 1.04
N VAL A 225 17.43 5.13 -0.19
CA VAL A 225 16.40 4.23 -0.68
C VAL A 225 17.00 3.45 -1.85
N VAL A 226 16.73 2.15 -1.91
CA VAL A 226 17.24 1.23 -2.92
C VAL A 226 16.10 0.40 -3.50
N TYR A 227 16.24 0.02 -4.77
CA TYR A 227 15.41 -0.94 -5.46
C TYR A 227 16.32 -1.78 -6.35
N HIS A 228 16.13 -3.10 -6.35
CA HIS A 228 16.93 -4.02 -7.15
C HIS A 228 15.99 -4.90 -7.96
N ASP A 229 16.20 -4.96 -9.28
CA ASP A 229 15.51 -5.94 -10.12
C ASP A 229 16.32 -7.24 -10.15
N ASP A 230 16.36 -7.94 -9.01
CA ASP A 230 17.17 -9.15 -8.83
C ASP A 230 16.43 -10.20 -7.99
N TRP A 231 16.50 -11.46 -8.43
CA TRP A 231 15.88 -12.60 -7.79
C TRP A 231 16.22 -12.72 -6.30
N GLY A 232 17.43 -12.34 -5.91
CA GLY A 232 17.94 -12.45 -4.56
C GLY A 232 17.42 -11.39 -3.59
N ASP A 233 16.74 -10.35 -4.07
CA ASP A 233 16.15 -9.30 -3.26
C ASP A 233 14.63 -9.45 -3.15
N TYR A 234 14.19 -10.30 -2.22
CA TYR A 234 12.78 -10.41 -1.87
C TYR A 234 12.22 -9.13 -1.24
N SER A 235 13.06 -8.24 -0.71
CA SER A 235 12.58 -7.08 0.04
C SER A 235 12.08 -5.96 -0.85
N THR A 236 12.52 -5.94 -2.11
CA THR A 236 12.13 -4.94 -3.09
C THR A 236 11.47 -5.49 -4.34
N ASN A 237 11.70 -6.77 -4.69
CA ASN A 237 11.31 -7.34 -5.97
C ASN A 237 10.39 -8.57 -5.88
N GLU A 238 9.81 -8.87 -4.71
CA GLU A 238 8.80 -9.93 -4.58
C GLU A 238 7.43 -9.42 -5.08
N PRO A 239 6.73 -10.15 -5.98
CA PRO A 239 5.37 -9.81 -6.39
C PRO A 239 4.36 -10.04 -5.25
N ILE A 240 3.55 -9.03 -4.94
CA ILE A 240 2.63 -9.03 -3.79
C ILE A 240 1.16 -9.03 -4.23
N MET A 241 0.41 -10.04 -3.79
CA MET A 241 -0.99 -10.22 -4.20
C MET A 241 -1.93 -9.13 -3.66
N ASP A 242 -1.74 -8.72 -2.41
CA ASP A 242 -2.50 -7.67 -1.73
C ASP A 242 -2.25 -6.29 -2.38
N GLY A 243 -1.00 -5.93 -2.62
CA GLY A 243 -0.64 -4.72 -3.35
C GLY A 243 -1.19 -4.73 -4.79
N THR A 244 -1.11 -5.88 -5.46
CA THR A 244 -1.69 -6.06 -6.80
C THR A 244 -3.21 -5.88 -6.80
N ALA A 245 -3.92 -6.48 -5.85
CA ALA A 245 -5.37 -6.35 -5.74
C ALA A 245 -5.80 -4.89 -5.49
N ASN A 246 -5.08 -4.19 -4.62
CA ASN A 246 -5.30 -2.77 -4.34
C ASN A 246 -5.04 -1.89 -5.58
N LEU A 247 -3.95 -2.15 -6.31
CA LEU A 247 -3.65 -1.43 -7.55
C LEU A 247 -4.73 -1.67 -8.62
N VAL A 248 -5.20 -2.92 -8.77
CA VAL A 248 -6.32 -3.24 -9.68
C VAL A 248 -7.57 -2.44 -9.30
N TYR A 249 -7.89 -2.34 -8.01
CA TYR A 249 -9.03 -1.55 -7.54
C TYR A 249 -8.92 -0.08 -7.96
N VAL A 250 -7.82 0.61 -7.63
CA VAL A 250 -7.66 2.05 -7.93
C VAL A 250 -7.61 2.32 -9.43
N LEU A 251 -7.01 1.44 -10.23
CA LEU A 251 -6.99 1.59 -11.69
C LEU A 251 -8.38 1.36 -12.29
N ALA A 252 -9.11 0.33 -11.83
CA ALA A 252 -10.47 0.06 -12.30
C ALA A 252 -11.44 1.18 -11.95
N SER A 253 -11.32 1.80 -10.76
CA SER A 253 -12.13 2.95 -10.35
C SER A 253 -11.88 4.22 -11.17
N ARG A 254 -10.85 4.23 -12.02
CA ARG A 254 -10.52 5.34 -12.93
C ARG A 254 -10.87 5.07 -14.38
N ALA A 255 -11.20 3.82 -14.71
CA ALA A 255 -11.63 3.48 -16.06
C ALA A 255 -12.96 4.21 -16.37
N PRO A 256 -13.10 4.81 -17.57
CA PRO A 256 -14.31 5.52 -17.97
C PRO A 256 -15.53 4.61 -18.12
#